data_AF-A0A941ANX8-F1
#
_entry.id   AF-A0A941ANX8-F1
#
_cell.length_a   1.000
_cell.length_b   1.000
_cell.length_c   1.000
_cell.angle_alpha   90.00
_cell.angle_beta   90.00
_cell.angle_gamma   90.00
#
_symmetry.space_group_name_H-M   'P 1'
#
loop_
_entity.id
_entity.type
_entity.pdbx_description
1 polymer ?
#
loop_
_entity_poly.entity_id
_entity_poly.type
_entity_poly.pdbx_seq_one_letter_code
_entity_poly.pdbx_strand_id
1 'polypeptide(L)'
;MIDIMIIVLFSLSLLLFILAYFKKDRIKELEKQLEEMSITQMQELYILKKKIRSLEEQATLDEQQTTFIRQAKSNSKQQLLREVISLYTQGFQIEDIAQQTSLTHGEVELFLDSYLSAEKERDE
;
A
#
# COMPACT_ATOMS: atom_id res chain seq x y z
N MET A 1 -24.04 -47.60 63.59
CA MET A 1 -23.50 -46.24 63.37
C MET A 1 -22.61 -46.20 62.13
N ILE A 2 -21.71 -47.18 61.96
CA ILE A 2 -20.85 -47.34 60.77
C ILE A 2 -21.66 -47.60 59.48
N ASP A 3 -22.74 -48.39 59.57
CA ASP A 3 -23.55 -48.75 58.38
C ASP A 3 -24.18 -47.53 57.70
N ILE A 4 -24.60 -46.53 58.49
CA ILE A 4 -25.15 -45.27 57.98
C ILE A 4 -24.06 -44.45 57.29
N MET A 5 -22.83 -44.44 57.83
CA MET A 5 -21.71 -43.77 57.16
C MET A 5 -21.40 -44.41 55.79
N ILE A 6 -21.46 -45.73 55.69
CA ILE A 6 -21.22 -46.45 54.43
C ILE A 6 -22.30 -46.09 53.41
N ILE A 7 -23.58 -46.08 53.81
CA ILE A 7 -24.70 -45.72 52.92
C ILE A 7 -24.58 -44.26 52.44
N VAL A 8 -24.23 -43.34 53.34
CA VAL A 8 -24.06 -41.93 52.99
C VAL A 8 -22.87 -41.74 52.03
N LEU A 9 -21.71 -42.34 52.30
CA LEU A 9 -20.57 -42.28 51.39
C LEU A 9 -20.88 -42.89 50.02
N PHE A 10 -21.58 -44.02 50.01
CA PHE A 10 -21.97 -44.70 48.78
C PHE A 10 -22.92 -43.85 47.95
N SER A 11 -23.94 -43.26 48.59
CA SER A 11 -24.88 -42.35 47.94
C SER A 11 -24.18 -41.09 47.42
N LEU A 12 -23.25 -40.51 48.17
CA LEU A 12 -22.51 -39.31 47.78
C LEU A 12 -21.57 -39.60 46.60
N SER A 13 -20.90 -40.76 46.62
CA SER A 13 -20.06 -41.23 45.51
C SER A 13 -20.88 -41.41 44.24
N LEU A 14 -22.05 -42.06 44.35
CA LEU A 14 -22.96 -42.25 43.22
C LEU A 14 -23.44 -40.90 42.65
N LEU A 15 -23.75 -39.95 43.52
CA LEU A 15 -24.20 -38.61 43.15
C LEU A 15 -23.09 -37.80 42.46
N LEU A 16 -21.86 -37.86 42.97
CA LEU A 16 -20.69 -37.24 42.33
C LEU A 16 -20.35 -37.89 40.99
N PHE A 17 -20.52 -39.21 40.86
CA PHE A 17 -20.29 -39.92 39.62
C PHE A 17 -21.23 -39.46 38.50
N ILE A 18 -22.52 -39.28 38.82
CA ILE A 18 -23.52 -38.75 37.89
C ILE A 18 -23.18 -37.30 37.48
N LEU A 19 -22.78 -36.46 38.45
CA LEU A 19 -22.38 -35.08 38.17
C LEU A 19 -21.09 -34.96 37.32
N ALA A 20 -20.15 -35.90 37.48
CA ALA A 20 -18.90 -35.91 36.72
C ALA A 20 -19.14 -36.16 35.23
N TYR A 21 -20.11 -37.03 34.90
CA TYR A 21 -20.51 -37.25 33.51
C TYR A 21 -21.07 -35.97 32.89
N PHE A 22 -21.95 -35.25 33.60
CA PHE A 22 -22.59 -34.05 33.07
C PHE A 22 -21.63 -32.86 32.84
N LYS A 23 -20.55 -32.75 33.63
CA LYS A 23 -19.53 -31.70 33.45
C LYS A 23 -18.66 -31.90 32.21
N LYS A 24 -18.32 -33.16 31.88
CA LYS A 24 -17.38 -33.46 30.79
C LYS A 24 -17.96 -33.12 29.42
N ASP A 25 -19.27 -33.31 29.24
CA ASP A 25 -19.94 -33.05 27.96
C ASP A 25 -20.00 -31.54 27.65
N ARG A 26 -20.34 -30.69 28.64
CA ARG A 26 -20.41 -29.24 28.42
C ARG A 26 -19.05 -28.60 28.10
N ILE A 27 -17.98 -29.05 28.74
CA ILE A 27 -16.64 -28.50 28.50
C ILE A 27 -16.16 -28.84 27.08
N LYS A 28 -16.38 -30.08 26.63
CA LYS A 28 -16.04 -30.50 25.26
C LYS A 28 -16.80 -29.73 24.18
N GLU A 29 -18.07 -29.43 24.42
CA GLU A 29 -18.88 -28.70 23.44
C GLU A 29 -18.46 -27.23 23.34
N LEU A 30 -18.11 -26.61 24.46
CA LEU A 30 -17.51 -25.26 24.49
C LEU A 30 -16.17 -25.20 23.76
N GLU A 31 -15.30 -26.18 23.98
CA GLU A 31 -13.99 -26.28 23.30
C GLU A 31 -14.15 -26.40 21.78
N LYS A 32 -15.11 -27.23 21.34
CA LYS A 32 -15.42 -27.42 19.91
C LYS A 32 -15.96 -26.14 19.25
N GLN A 33 -16.85 -25.40 19.92
CA GLN A 33 -17.38 -24.13 19.40
C GLN A 33 -16.27 -23.06 19.31
N LEU A 34 -15.34 -23.04 20.26
CA LEU A 34 -14.17 -22.17 20.24
C LEU A 34 -13.22 -22.53 19.09
N GLU A 35 -12.99 -23.81 18.84
CA GLU A 35 -12.14 -24.29 17.75
C GLU A 35 -12.72 -23.93 16.37
N GLU A 36 -14.02 -24.18 16.15
CA GLU A 36 -14.69 -23.80 14.90
C GLU A 36 -14.64 -22.28 14.67
N MET A 37 -14.94 -21.48 15.71
CA MET A 37 -14.89 -20.02 15.62
C MET A 37 -13.47 -19.50 15.38
N SER A 38 -12.45 -20.09 16.03
CA SER A 38 -11.05 -19.72 15.84
C SER A 38 -10.56 -20.04 14.43
N ILE A 39 -10.97 -21.18 13.87
CA ILE A 39 -10.62 -21.57 12.50
C ILE A 39 -11.20 -20.57 11.49
N THR A 40 -12.49 -20.19 11.65
CA THR A 40 -13.12 -19.19 10.78
C THR A 40 -12.41 -17.83 10.88
N GLN A 41 -12.13 -17.36 12.10
CA GLN A 41 -11.41 -16.09 12.29
C GLN A 41 -10.01 -16.09 11.64
N MET A 42 -9.29 -17.21 11.73
CA MET A 42 -7.97 -17.33 11.10
C MET A 42 -8.06 -17.26 9.58
N GLN A 43 -9.07 -17.89 8.98
CA GLN A 43 -9.33 -17.83 7.54
C GLN A 43 -9.70 -16.41 7.10
N GLU A 44 -10.57 -15.72 7.85
CA GLU A 44 -10.95 -14.34 7.57
C GLU A 44 -9.76 -13.39 7.63
N LEU A 45 -8.92 -13.51 8.67
CA LEU A 45 -7.69 -12.73 8.80
C LEU A 45 -6.71 -12.99 7.65
N TYR A 46 -6.58 -14.25 7.22
CA TYR A 46 -5.74 -14.59 6.08
C TYR A 46 -6.22 -13.93 4.79
N ILE A 47 -7.52 -14.00 4.51
CA ILE A 47 -8.13 -13.36 3.33
C ILE A 47 -7.93 -11.84 3.38
N LEU A 48 -8.12 -11.22 4.55
CA LEU A 48 -7.92 -9.80 4.74
C LEU A 48 -6.46 -9.39 4.49
N LYS A 49 -5.49 -10.12 5.07
CA LYS A 49 -4.06 -9.89 4.81
C LYS A 49 -3.71 -9.98 3.34
N LYS A 50 -4.28 -10.97 2.63
CA LYS A 50 -4.06 -11.14 1.19
C LYS A 50 -4.61 -9.97 0.38
N LYS A 51 -5.80 -9.46 0.73
CA LYS A 51 -6.39 -8.27 0.08
C LYS A 51 -5.53 -7.02 0.31
N ILE A 52 -5.06 -6.79 1.54
CA ILE A 52 -4.17 -5.66 1.85
C ILE A 52 -2.88 -5.74 1.04
N ARG A 53 -2.22 -6.90 1.02
CA ARG A 53 -0.97 -7.10 0.27
C ARG A 53 -1.13 -6.82 -1.24
N SER A 54 -2.25 -7.23 -1.82
CA SER A 54 -2.55 -6.94 -3.23
C SER A 54 -2.75 -5.44 -3.48
N LEU A 55 -3.31 -4.70 -2.52
CA LEU A 55 -3.45 -3.24 -2.63
C LEU A 55 -2.10 -2.53 -2.49
N GLU A 56 -1.22 -3.00 -1.58
CA GLU A 56 0.14 -2.47 -1.43
C GLU A 56 0.99 -2.67 -2.70
N GLU A 57 0.90 -3.86 -3.31
CA GLU A 57 1.61 -4.17 -4.55
C GLU A 57 1.13 -3.28 -5.71
N GLN A 58 -0.18 -3.01 -5.82
CA GLN A 58 -0.73 -2.09 -6.83
C GLN A 58 -0.32 -0.62 -6.59
N ALA A 59 -0.40 -0.14 -5.34
CA ALA A 59 -0.03 1.25 -5.02
C ALA A 59 1.45 1.54 -5.33
N THR A 60 2.34 0.59 -5.03
CA THR A 60 3.78 0.71 -5.31
C THR A 60 4.06 0.79 -6.82
N LEU A 61 3.32 0.04 -7.64
CA LEU A 61 3.45 0.06 -9.10
C LEU A 61 2.96 1.38 -9.69
N ASP A 62 1.86 1.94 -9.17
CA ASP A 62 1.33 3.23 -9.62
C ASP A 62 2.31 4.38 -9.30
N GLU A 63 2.93 4.39 -8.12
CA GLU A 63 3.94 5.40 -7.77
C GLU A 63 5.17 5.32 -8.70
N GLN A 64 5.68 4.11 -8.98
CA GLN A 64 6.83 3.94 -9.87
C GLN A 64 6.53 4.40 -11.31
N GLN A 65 5.34 4.07 -11.83
CA GLN A 65 4.93 4.51 -13.17
C GLN A 65 4.77 6.03 -13.25
N THR A 66 4.16 6.66 -12.24
CA THR A 66 4.03 8.13 -12.24
C THR A 66 5.39 8.83 -12.14
N THR A 67 6.34 8.25 -11.41
CA THR A 67 7.70 8.79 -11.28
C THR A 67 8.47 8.67 -12.59
N PHE A 68 8.37 7.52 -13.26
CA PHE A 68 8.99 7.29 -14.57
C PHE A 68 8.45 8.24 -15.65
N ILE A 69 7.13 8.43 -15.71
CA ILE A 69 6.50 9.36 -16.66
C ILE A 69 6.92 10.81 -16.39
N ARG A 70 6.98 11.22 -15.12
CA ARG A 70 7.46 12.57 -14.75
C ARG A 70 8.93 12.78 -15.13
N GLN A 71 9.79 11.78 -14.90
CA GLN A 71 11.21 11.86 -15.21
C GLN A 71 11.46 11.87 -16.73
N ALA A 72 10.74 11.03 -17.49
CA ALA A 72 10.80 11.05 -18.96
C ALA A 72 10.38 12.40 -19.52
N LYS A 73 9.26 12.98 -19.04
CA LYS A 73 8.80 14.31 -19.47
C LYS A 73 9.79 15.43 -19.11
N SER A 74 10.42 15.35 -17.93
CA SER A 74 11.45 16.31 -17.50
C SER A 74 12.69 16.24 -18.38
N ASN A 75 13.19 15.03 -18.69
CA ASN A 75 14.36 14.84 -19.56
C ASN A 75 14.12 15.36 -20.98
N SER A 76 12.96 15.05 -21.58
CA SER A 76 12.57 15.57 -22.89
C SER A 76 12.45 17.10 -22.87
N LYS A 77 11.86 17.69 -21.82
CA LYS A 77 11.79 19.15 -21.66
C LYS A 77 13.18 19.79 -21.56
N GLN A 78 14.10 19.18 -20.82
CA GLN A 78 15.49 19.66 -20.70
C GLN A 78 16.25 19.55 -22.03
N GLN A 79 15.96 18.53 -22.84
CA GLN A 79 16.56 18.39 -24.16
C GLN A 79 16.07 19.48 -25.12
N LEU A 80 14.76 19.75 -25.15
CA LEU A 80 14.16 20.82 -25.95
C LEU A 80 14.71 22.20 -25.54
N LEU A 81 14.84 22.46 -24.24
CA LEU A 81 15.42 23.72 -23.73
C LEU A 81 16.86 23.90 -24.23
N ARG A 82 17.71 22.87 -24.17
CA ARG A 82 19.09 22.93 -24.67
C ARG A 82 19.14 23.20 -26.17
N GLU A 83 18.26 22.57 -26.94
CA GLU A 83 18.17 22.75 -28.38
C GLU A 83 17.78 24.20 -28.73
N VAL A 84 16.73 24.73 -28.09
CA VAL A 84 16.28 26.12 -28.26
C VAL A 84 17.40 27.12 -27.94
N ILE A 85 18.08 26.96 -26.80
CA ILE A 85 19.20 27.84 -26.41
C ILE A 85 20.35 27.76 -27.41
N SER A 86 20.68 26.55 -27.88
CA SER A 86 21.78 26.38 -28.85
C SER A 86 21.53 27.13 -30.16
N LEU A 87 20.30 27.10 -30.67
CA LEU A 87 19.92 27.82 -31.88
C LEU A 87 19.92 29.34 -31.65
N TYR A 88 19.45 29.79 -30.49
CA TYR A 88 19.50 31.21 -30.13
C TYR A 88 20.94 31.73 -30.05
N THR A 89 21.84 31.00 -29.38
CA THR A 89 23.26 31.38 -29.28
C THR A 89 24.00 31.34 -30.63
N GLN A 90 23.51 30.57 -31.60
CA GLN A 90 24.00 30.56 -32.98
C GLN A 90 23.49 31.75 -33.81
N GLY A 91 22.59 32.58 -33.27
CA GLY A 91 22.08 33.80 -33.90
C GLY A 91 20.84 33.61 -34.78
N PHE A 92 20.15 32.46 -34.67
CA PHE A 92 18.89 32.24 -35.36
C PHE A 92 17.76 33.12 -34.80
N GLN A 93 16.83 33.54 -35.66
CA GLN A 93 15.66 34.31 -35.25
C GLN A 93 14.63 33.40 -34.56
N ILE A 94 13.81 33.99 -33.68
CA ILE A 94 12.84 33.27 -32.85
C ILE A 94 11.83 32.51 -33.71
N GLU A 95 11.43 33.08 -34.85
CA GLU A 95 10.56 32.46 -35.84
C GLU A 95 11.18 31.20 -36.47
N ASP A 96 12.48 31.23 -36.78
CA ASP A 96 13.18 30.10 -37.40
C ASP A 96 13.38 28.97 -36.38
N ILE A 97 13.66 29.33 -35.11
CA ILE A 97 13.77 28.38 -34.01
C ILE A 97 12.43 27.68 -33.75
N ALA A 98 11.33 28.43 -33.78
CA ALA A 98 9.98 27.89 -33.63
C ALA A 98 9.65 26.88 -34.73
N GLN A 99 9.99 27.19 -35.99
CA GLN A 99 9.80 26.26 -37.11
C GLN A 99 10.68 25.01 -36.99
N GLN A 100 11.94 25.17 -36.59
CA GLN A 100 12.90 24.07 -36.53
C GLN A 100 12.67 23.13 -35.34
N THR A 101 12.21 23.66 -34.21
CA THR A 101 11.91 22.88 -32.99
C THR A 101 10.45 22.41 -32.91
N SER A 102 9.62 22.76 -33.90
CA SER A 102 8.16 22.51 -33.90
C SER A 102 7.45 23.10 -32.67
N LEU A 103 7.98 24.18 -32.11
CA LEU A 103 7.43 24.90 -30.97
C LEU A 103 6.69 26.15 -31.45
N THR A 104 5.74 26.63 -30.67
CA THR A 104 5.10 27.92 -30.92
C THR A 104 6.03 29.07 -30.53
N HIS A 105 5.85 30.25 -31.13
CA HIS A 105 6.63 31.44 -30.80
C HIS A 105 6.64 31.73 -29.28
N GLY A 106 5.48 31.62 -28.62
CA GLY A 106 5.37 31.84 -27.18
C GLY A 106 6.07 30.77 -26.33
N GLU A 107 6.20 29.54 -26.82
CA GLU A 107 6.97 28.50 -26.12
C GLU A 107 8.47 28.76 -26.22
N VAL A 108 8.97 29.17 -27.38
CA VAL A 108 10.38 29.54 -27.57
C VAL A 108 10.76 30.73 -26.66
N GLU A 109 9.90 31.74 -26.59
CA GLU A 109 10.08 32.90 -25.72
C GLU A 109 10.13 32.51 -24.24
N LEU A 110 9.22 31.63 -23.80
CA LEU A 110 9.20 31.11 -22.43
C LEU A 110 10.47 30.33 -22.09
N PHE A 111 10.98 29.51 -23.01
CA PHE A 111 12.23 28.78 -22.82
C PHE A 111 13.42 29.73 -22.70
N LEU A 112 13.46 30.78 -23.51
CA LEU A 112 14.54 31.76 -23.50
C LEU A 112 14.48 32.68 -22.28
N ASP A 113 13.30 33.08 -21.84
CA ASP A 113 13.09 33.85 -20.61
C ASP A 113 13.61 33.10 -19.38
N SER A 114 13.36 31.78 -19.31
CA SER A 114 13.90 30.93 -18.25
C SER A 114 15.43 30.84 -18.24
N TYR A 115 16.07 30.99 -19.41
CA TYR A 115 17.52 31.02 -19.55
C TYR A 115 18.12 32.39 -19.19
N LEU A 116 17.54 33.48 -19.71
CA LEU A 116 17.99 34.84 -19.43
C LEU A 116 17.82 35.21 -17.95
N SER A 117 16.73 34.75 -17.33
CA SER A 117 16.50 34.94 -15.89
C SER A 117 17.53 34.18 -15.04
N ALA A 118 17.91 32.97 -15.45
CA ALA A 118 18.91 32.16 -14.73
C ALA A 118 20.34 32.68 -14.91
N GLU A 119 20.66 33.30 -16.05
CA GLU A 119 21.97 33.92 -16.28
C GLU A 119 22.12 35.23 -15.50
N LYS A 120 21.05 36.01 -15.37
CA LYS A 120 21.03 37.25 -14.59
C LYS A 120 21.27 37.03 -13.09
N GLU A 121 20.86 35.88 -12.55
CA GLU A 121 21.14 35.49 -11.15
C GLU A 121 22.58 34.99 -10.92
N ARG A 122 23.36 34.71 -11.99
CA ARG A 122 24.76 34.27 -11.87
C ARG A 122 25.78 35.41 -11.86
N ASP A 123 25.38 36.58 -12.35
CA ASP A 123 26.21 37.79 -12.44
C ASP A 123 25.96 38.80 -11.29
N GLU A 124 25.08 38.47 -10.33
CA GLU A 124 24.88 39.19 -9.04
C GLU A 124 25.55 38.47 -7.87
#